data_AF-A0A2V6FZI4-F1
#
_entry.id   AF-A0A2V6FZI4-F1
#
_cell.length_a   1.000
_cell.length_b   1.000
_cell.length_c   1.000
_cell.angle_alpha   90.00
_cell.angle_beta   90.00
_cell.angle_gamma   90.00
#
_symmetry.space_group_name_H-M   'P 1'
#
loop_
_entity.id
_entity.type
_entity.pdbx_description
1 polymer ?
#
loop_
_entity_poly.entity_id
_entity_poly.type
_entity_poly.pdbx_seq_one_letter_code
_entity_poly.pdbx_strand_id
1 'polypeptide(L)'
;MPEKNRPLEQMLELSDDEALSAEHLDSQVQKAQEQLLQLKRQQEQIEKQKRELEELSRRQEELERGRAEMSDKLTRALVVLEREGYNAQNRAEQIRAARESFAQHLELIEAIDPRSWNPADLHKELSRALSTVDDARSDYTEQHSRLQAAGGTAGEAPLPDPAMNPYENGDGRSFAEWLQIGVALSLPLMIFGAVALAIFIWMASR
;
A
#
# COMPACT_ATOMS: atom_id res chain seq x y z
N MET A 1 -27.10 46.08 103.81
CA MET A 1 -27.92 45.22 102.93
C MET A 1 -28.47 46.10 101.82
N PRO A 2 -27.82 46.13 100.65
CA PRO A 2 -28.30 45.30 99.55
C PRO A 2 -27.15 44.75 98.68
N GLU A 3 -26.93 43.44 98.73
CA GLU A 3 -26.30 42.71 97.62
C GLU A 3 -27.44 42.16 96.76
N LYS A 4 -27.56 42.62 95.51
CA LYS A 4 -28.50 42.01 94.58
C LYS A 4 -28.06 42.22 93.14
N ASN A 5 -27.86 41.10 92.44
CA ASN A 5 -27.84 40.93 90.99
C ASN A 5 -26.59 41.38 90.21
N ARG A 6 -25.43 40.76 90.45
CA ARG A 6 -24.29 40.80 89.51
C ARG A 6 -23.86 39.48 88.83
N PRO A 7 -24.36 38.26 89.16
CA PRO A 7 -23.94 37.06 88.44
C PRO A 7 -24.79 36.71 87.21
N LEU A 8 -26.02 37.20 87.08
CA LEU A 8 -26.94 36.82 85.99
C LEU A 8 -26.69 37.59 84.67
N GLU A 9 -26.25 38.86 84.71
CA GLU A 9 -25.90 39.61 83.49
C GLU A 9 -24.63 39.07 82.83
N GLN A 10 -23.63 38.70 83.63
CA GLN A 10 -22.35 38.19 83.12
C GLN A 10 -22.49 36.80 82.48
N MET A 11 -23.43 35.97 82.96
CA MET A 11 -23.76 34.70 82.33
C MET A 11 -24.56 34.85 81.03
N LEU A 12 -25.43 35.86 80.93
CA LEU A 12 -26.20 36.14 79.71
C LEU A 12 -25.29 36.69 78.61
N GLU A 13 -24.38 37.63 78.93
CA GLU A 13 -23.38 38.16 77.99
C GLU A 13 -22.42 37.07 77.48
N LEU A 14 -21.95 36.16 78.35
CA LEU A 14 -21.11 35.03 77.92
C LEU A 14 -21.86 34.06 77.00
N SER A 15 -23.17 33.87 77.21
CA SER A 15 -24.02 33.00 76.38
C SER A 15 -24.31 33.63 75.02
N ASP A 16 -24.54 34.94 74.99
CA ASP A 16 -24.74 35.71 73.76
C ASP A 16 -23.44 35.80 72.94
N ASP A 17 -22.27 35.95 73.59
CA ASP A 17 -20.96 35.88 72.92
C ASP A 17 -20.64 34.47 72.39
N GLU A 18 -20.99 33.41 73.13
CA GLU A 18 -20.87 32.01 72.65
C GLU A 18 -21.80 31.73 71.47
N ALA A 19 -23.04 32.24 71.52
CA ALA A 19 -24.01 32.10 70.44
C ALA A 19 -23.59 32.88 69.18
N LEU A 20 -23.13 34.14 69.34
CA LEU A 20 -22.58 34.95 68.25
C LEU A 20 -21.31 34.33 67.65
N SER A 21 -20.46 33.71 68.47
CA SER A 21 -19.27 32.98 68.05
C SER A 21 -19.63 31.70 67.27
N ALA A 22 -20.60 30.93 67.74
CA ALA A 22 -21.10 29.74 67.05
C ALA A 22 -21.78 30.09 65.72
N GLU A 23 -22.56 31.17 65.67
CA GLU A 23 -23.23 31.66 64.46
C GLU A 23 -22.21 32.22 63.44
N HIS A 24 -21.15 32.90 63.92
CA HIS A 24 -20.03 33.32 63.06
C HIS A 24 -19.24 32.14 62.48
N LEU A 25 -19.01 31.09 63.28
CA LEU A 25 -18.34 29.86 62.85
C LEU A 25 -19.19 29.12 61.81
N ASP A 26 -20.50 29.02 62.02
CA ASP A 26 -21.43 28.43 61.05
C ASP A 26 -21.45 29.23 59.73
N SER A 27 -21.41 30.57 59.80
CA SER A 27 -21.29 31.39 58.59
C SER A 27 -19.95 31.21 57.86
N GLN A 28 -18.85 30.99 58.59
CA GLN A 28 -17.55 30.67 57.98
C GLN A 28 -17.56 29.28 57.34
N VAL A 29 -18.18 28.30 57.99
CA VAL A 29 -18.35 26.95 57.45
C VAL A 29 -19.24 26.98 56.21
N GLN A 30 -20.33 27.74 56.21
CA GLN A 30 -21.17 27.95 55.04
C GLN A 30 -20.41 28.62 53.89
N LYS A 31 -19.66 29.70 54.17
CA LYS A 31 -18.83 30.36 53.15
C LYS A 31 -17.76 29.43 52.60
N ALA A 32 -17.11 28.63 53.45
CA ALA A 32 -16.12 27.65 53.04
C ALA A 32 -16.75 26.52 52.20
N GLN A 33 -17.97 26.07 52.55
CA GLN A 33 -18.73 25.11 51.76
C GLN A 33 -19.15 25.67 50.40
N GLU A 34 -19.63 26.92 50.33
CA GLU A 34 -19.94 27.59 49.06
C GLU A 34 -18.70 27.74 48.18
N GLN A 35 -17.57 28.17 48.76
CA GLN A 35 -16.30 28.26 48.06
C GLN A 35 -15.82 26.89 47.55
N LEU A 36 -15.97 25.83 48.34
CA LEU A 36 -15.70 24.46 47.91
C LEU A 36 -16.58 24.04 46.74
N LEU A 37 -17.87 24.38 46.78
CA LEU A 37 -18.82 24.06 45.72
C LEU A 37 -18.50 24.82 44.43
N GLN A 38 -18.08 26.08 44.56
CA GLN A 38 -17.66 26.92 43.44
C GLN A 38 -16.36 26.41 42.81
N LEU A 39 -15.37 26.07 43.63
CA LEU A 39 -14.12 25.42 43.19
C LEU A 39 -14.39 24.08 42.51
N LYS A 40 -15.32 23.27 43.04
CA LYS A 40 -15.68 21.98 42.44
C LYS A 40 -16.33 22.14 41.06
N ARG A 41 -17.21 23.13 40.89
CA ARG A 41 -17.78 23.48 39.57
C ARG A 41 -16.71 23.97 38.59
N GLN A 42 -15.77 24.79 39.06
CA GLN A 42 -14.63 25.24 38.25
C GLN A 42 -13.73 24.07 37.85
N GLN A 43 -13.44 23.16 38.77
CA GLN A 43 -12.66 21.95 38.48
C GLN A 43 -13.35 21.08 37.42
N GLU A 44 -14.67 20.92 37.50
CA GLU A 44 -15.44 20.13 36.54
C GLU A 44 -15.48 20.79 35.15
N GLN A 45 -15.54 22.13 35.07
CA GLN A 45 -15.42 22.87 33.80
C GLN A 45 -14.01 22.74 33.21
N ILE A 46 -12.97 22.87 34.03
CA ILE A 46 -11.59 22.72 33.59
C ILE A 46 -11.33 21.29 33.11
N GLU A 47 -11.87 20.27 33.78
CA GLU A 47 -11.78 18.88 33.32
C GLU A 47 -12.46 18.66 31.97
N LYS A 48 -13.65 19.24 31.75
CA LYS A 48 -14.33 19.16 30.44
C LYS A 48 -13.50 19.80 29.33
N GLN A 49 -13.00 21.02 29.57
CA GLN A 49 -12.13 21.70 28.61
C GLN A 49 -10.84 20.93 28.34
N LYS A 50 -10.25 20.29 29.37
CA LYS A 50 -9.07 19.43 29.22
C LYS A 50 -9.38 18.23 28.33
N ARG A 51 -10.51 17.55 28.55
CA ARG A 51 -10.91 16.39 27.72
C ARG A 51 -11.16 16.80 26.26
N GLU A 52 -11.81 17.93 26.03
CA GLU A 52 -12.04 18.46 24.67
C GLU A 52 -10.70 18.80 23.97
N LEU A 53 -9.77 19.43 24.69
CA LEU A 53 -8.43 19.74 24.16
C LEU A 53 -7.60 18.48 23.90
N GLU A 54 -7.66 17.49 24.77
CA GLU A 54 -6.99 16.19 24.56
C GLU A 54 -7.54 15.47 23.33
N GLU A 55 -8.86 15.49 23.12
CA GLU A 55 -9.48 14.89 21.95
C GLU A 55 -9.12 15.64 20.66
N LEU A 56 -9.07 16.97 20.68
CA LEU A 56 -8.60 17.78 19.56
C LEU A 56 -7.12 17.55 19.27
N SER A 57 -6.27 17.49 20.30
CA SER A 57 -4.85 17.18 20.18
C SER A 57 -4.64 15.81 19.54
N ARG A 58 -5.41 14.81 19.99
CA ARG A 58 -5.35 13.46 19.42
C ARG A 58 -5.76 13.44 17.95
N ARG A 59 -6.83 14.14 17.57
CA ARG A 59 -7.25 14.27 16.16
C ARG A 59 -6.19 14.99 15.31
N GLN A 60 -5.54 16.00 15.84
CA GLN A 60 -4.45 16.69 15.15
C GLN A 60 -3.26 15.76 14.93
N GLU A 61 -2.86 14.99 15.95
CA GLU A 61 -1.77 14.02 15.83
C GLU A 61 -2.08 12.92 14.80
N GLU A 62 -3.31 12.38 14.82
CA GLU A 62 -3.76 11.39 13.83
C GLU A 62 -3.75 11.97 12.40
N LEU A 63 -4.18 13.23 12.23
CA LEU A 63 -4.12 13.92 10.94
C LEU A 63 -2.68 14.17 10.49
N GLU A 64 -1.80 14.67 11.36
CA GLU A 64 -0.40 14.93 11.02
C GLU A 64 0.33 13.66 10.64
N ARG A 65 0.11 12.58 11.41
CA ARG A 65 0.65 11.26 11.11
C ARG A 65 0.14 10.73 9.78
N GLY A 66 -1.17 10.78 9.54
CA GLY A 66 -1.77 10.35 8.29
C GLY A 66 -1.29 11.16 7.09
N ARG A 67 -1.13 12.48 7.27
CA ARG A 67 -0.58 13.38 6.24
C ARG A 67 0.87 13.05 5.92
N ALA A 68 1.71 12.83 6.93
CA ALA A 68 3.11 12.47 6.75
C ALA A 68 3.24 11.10 6.05
N GLU A 69 2.50 10.10 6.51
CA GLU A 69 2.46 8.77 5.91
C GLU A 69 2.03 8.83 4.45
N MET A 70 0.95 9.55 4.14
CA MET A 70 0.49 9.64 2.76
C MET A 70 1.40 10.47 1.88
N SER A 71 2.00 11.53 2.40
CA SER A 71 2.98 12.31 1.65
C SER A 71 4.18 11.45 1.26
N ASP A 72 4.70 10.62 2.17
CA ASP A 72 5.82 9.71 1.87
C ASP A 72 5.41 8.65 0.82
N LYS A 73 4.25 8.00 1.00
CA LYS A 73 3.74 7.02 0.03
C LYS A 73 3.54 7.61 -1.37
N LEU A 74 2.91 8.78 -1.46
CA LEU A 74 2.68 9.47 -2.73
C LEU A 74 3.99 9.90 -3.38
N THR A 75 4.96 10.39 -2.60
CA THR A 75 6.28 10.76 -3.13
C THR A 75 7.00 9.56 -3.72
N ARG A 76 6.98 8.41 -3.03
CA ARG A 76 7.55 7.15 -3.57
C ARG A 76 6.83 6.69 -4.82
N ALA A 77 5.50 6.71 -4.81
CA ALA A 77 4.70 6.30 -5.96
C ALA A 77 4.96 7.18 -7.19
N LEU A 78 5.11 8.49 -7.02
CA LEU A 78 5.45 9.41 -8.10
C LEU A 78 6.77 9.05 -8.77
N VAL A 79 7.83 8.77 -7.98
CA VAL A 79 9.13 8.37 -8.53
C VAL A 79 9.05 7.06 -9.31
N VAL A 80 8.27 6.09 -8.83
CA VAL A 80 8.04 4.82 -9.53
C VAL A 80 7.32 5.08 -10.86
N LEU A 81 6.24 5.85 -10.83
CA LEU A 81 5.46 6.19 -12.03
C LEU A 81 6.29 6.97 -13.06
N GLU A 82 7.13 7.90 -12.63
CA GLU A 82 8.05 8.62 -13.53
C GLU A 82 9.02 7.66 -14.23
N ARG A 83 9.60 6.72 -13.48
CA ARG A 83 10.50 5.70 -14.03
C ARG A 83 9.76 4.77 -14.99
N GLU A 84 8.58 4.31 -14.64
CA GLU A 84 7.73 3.49 -15.51
C GLU A 84 7.34 4.23 -16.79
N GLY A 85 6.97 5.51 -16.67
CA GLY A 85 6.68 6.37 -17.81
C GLY A 85 7.87 6.48 -18.77
N TYR A 86 9.06 6.73 -18.24
CA TYR A 86 10.29 6.76 -19.04
C TYR A 86 10.58 5.41 -19.72
N ASN A 87 10.46 4.30 -18.98
CA ASN A 87 10.66 2.96 -19.52
C ASN A 87 9.66 2.63 -20.64
N ALA A 88 8.38 2.98 -20.45
CA ALA A 88 7.33 2.80 -21.44
C ALA A 88 7.61 3.63 -22.71
N GLN A 89 8.05 4.87 -22.55
CA GLN A 89 8.43 5.73 -23.68
C GLN A 89 9.62 5.15 -24.45
N ASN A 90 10.70 4.78 -23.76
CA ASN A 90 11.87 4.17 -24.38
C ASN A 90 11.51 2.86 -25.11
N ARG A 91 10.60 2.06 -24.53
CA ARG A 91 10.09 0.85 -25.20
C ARG A 91 9.29 1.18 -26.45
N ALA A 92 8.44 2.20 -26.41
CA ALA A 92 7.69 2.64 -27.58
C ALA A 92 8.63 3.11 -28.71
N GLU A 93 9.72 3.81 -28.36
CA GLU A 93 10.75 4.22 -29.31
C GLU A 93 11.48 3.01 -29.92
N GLN A 94 11.85 2.01 -29.12
CA GLN A 94 12.46 0.77 -29.62
C GLN A 94 11.53 0.01 -30.57
N ILE A 95 10.24 -0.10 -30.23
CA ILE A 95 9.23 -0.71 -31.11
C ILE A 95 9.13 0.06 -32.42
N ARG A 96 9.15 1.39 -32.37
CA ARG A 96 9.08 2.24 -33.56
C ARG A 96 10.30 2.04 -34.46
N ALA A 97 11.50 2.01 -33.89
CA ALA A 97 12.73 1.76 -34.63
C ALA A 97 12.73 0.37 -35.29
N ALA A 98 12.33 -0.67 -34.55
CA ALA A 98 12.21 -2.02 -35.09
C ALA A 98 11.19 -2.09 -36.24
N ARG A 99 10.03 -1.44 -36.09
CA ARG A 99 9.02 -1.35 -37.16
C ARG A 99 9.58 -0.70 -38.43
N GLU A 100 10.34 0.37 -38.29
CA GLU A 100 10.93 1.07 -39.44
C GLU A 100 11.96 0.21 -40.17
N SER A 101 12.86 -0.46 -39.42
CA SER A 101 13.78 -1.45 -40.00
C SER A 101 13.03 -2.57 -40.72
N PHE A 102 12.01 -3.17 -40.10
CA PHE A 102 11.22 -4.23 -40.75
C PHE A 102 10.52 -3.75 -42.02
N ALA A 103 10.01 -2.51 -42.04
CA ALA A 103 9.41 -1.94 -43.24
C ALA A 103 10.45 -1.79 -44.37
N GLN A 104 11.66 -1.31 -44.05
CA GLN A 104 12.75 -1.19 -45.03
C GLN A 104 13.18 -2.54 -45.60
N HIS A 105 13.36 -3.56 -44.75
CA HIS A 105 13.70 -4.90 -45.23
C HIS A 105 12.58 -5.53 -46.06
N LEU A 106 11.32 -5.31 -45.68
CA LEU A 106 10.18 -5.79 -46.46
C LEU A 106 10.16 -5.15 -47.85
N GLU A 107 10.37 -3.83 -47.95
CA GLU A 107 10.46 -3.12 -49.23
C GLU A 107 11.60 -3.68 -50.11
N LEU A 108 12.77 -3.92 -49.51
CA LEU A 108 13.92 -4.51 -50.22
C LEU A 108 13.62 -5.91 -50.74
N ILE A 109 12.91 -6.74 -49.96
CA ILE A 109 12.52 -8.09 -50.37
C ILE A 109 11.44 -8.04 -51.46
N GLU A 110 10.44 -7.17 -51.33
CA GLU A 110 9.38 -6.99 -52.33
C GLU A 110 9.91 -6.44 -53.66
N ALA A 111 10.98 -5.64 -53.62
CA ALA A 111 11.66 -5.13 -54.80
C ALA A 111 12.46 -6.21 -55.57
N ILE A 112 12.66 -7.40 -54.99
CA ILE A 112 13.31 -8.52 -55.67
C ILE A 112 12.37 -9.05 -56.75
N ASP A 113 12.64 -8.68 -58.02
CA ASP A 113 11.95 -9.23 -59.18
C ASP A 113 12.90 -10.10 -60.04
N PRO A 114 12.89 -11.44 -59.86
CA PRO A 114 13.73 -12.35 -60.62
C PRO A 114 13.47 -12.32 -62.14
N ARG A 115 12.32 -11.81 -62.60
CA ARG A 115 11.98 -11.76 -64.02
C ARG A 115 12.67 -10.61 -64.75
N SER A 116 13.14 -9.61 -64.02
CA SER A 116 13.83 -8.44 -64.55
C SER A 116 15.34 -8.66 -64.76
N TRP A 117 15.89 -9.79 -64.27
CA TRP A 117 17.33 -10.02 -64.22
C TRP A 117 17.94 -10.38 -65.58
N ASN A 118 19.14 -9.86 -65.83
CA ASN A 118 19.93 -10.21 -67.00
C ASN A 118 20.51 -11.63 -66.86
N PRO A 119 20.28 -12.56 -67.81
CA PRO A 119 20.82 -13.92 -67.73
C PRO A 119 22.36 -13.98 -67.66
N ALA A 120 23.08 -12.97 -68.14
CA ALA A 120 24.53 -12.90 -68.01
C ALA A 120 25.00 -12.64 -66.57
N ASP A 121 24.19 -11.97 -65.75
CA ASP A 121 24.50 -11.56 -64.37
C ASP A 121 23.70 -12.35 -63.32
N LEU A 122 22.99 -13.40 -63.74
CA LEU A 122 22.04 -14.14 -62.92
C LEU A 122 22.66 -14.64 -61.60
N HIS A 123 23.89 -15.16 -61.65
CA HIS A 123 24.57 -15.65 -60.45
C HIS A 123 24.82 -14.53 -59.43
N LYS A 124 25.21 -13.34 -59.91
CA LYS A 124 25.48 -12.17 -59.08
C LYS A 124 24.19 -11.60 -58.47
N GLU A 125 23.12 -11.49 -59.26
CA GLU A 125 21.82 -11.01 -58.77
C GLU A 125 21.18 -12.00 -57.79
N LEU A 126 21.32 -13.32 -58.03
CA LEU A 126 20.88 -14.35 -57.08
C LEU A 126 21.62 -14.25 -55.75
N SER A 127 22.95 -14.11 -55.77
CA SER A 127 23.73 -13.91 -54.54
C SER A 127 23.34 -12.63 -53.80
N ARG A 128 23.05 -11.55 -54.53
CA ARG A 128 22.60 -10.28 -53.94
C ARG A 128 21.22 -10.40 -53.28
N ALA A 129 20.28 -11.04 -53.96
CA ALA A 129 18.94 -11.29 -53.45
C ALA A 129 18.97 -12.19 -52.21
N LEU A 130 19.76 -13.27 -52.24
CA LEU A 130 19.97 -14.14 -51.08
C LEU A 130 20.58 -13.39 -49.90
N SER A 131 21.59 -12.54 -50.14
CA SER A 131 22.17 -11.67 -49.10
C SER A 131 21.13 -10.75 -48.49
N THR A 132 20.27 -10.13 -49.30
CA THR A 132 19.22 -9.22 -48.81
C THR A 132 18.20 -9.95 -47.92
N VAL A 133 17.86 -11.19 -48.25
CA VAL A 133 16.98 -12.05 -47.44
C VAL A 133 17.66 -12.50 -46.15
N ASP A 134 18.94 -12.87 -46.20
CA ASP A 134 19.71 -13.27 -45.01
C ASP A 134 19.91 -12.10 -44.04
N ASP A 135 20.20 -10.90 -44.56
CA ASP A 135 20.31 -9.67 -43.77
C ASP A 135 18.99 -9.37 -43.05
N ALA A 136 17.86 -9.42 -43.76
CA ALA A 136 16.53 -9.23 -43.17
C ALA A 136 16.20 -10.27 -42.08
N ARG A 137 16.64 -11.53 -42.27
CA ARG A 137 16.43 -12.60 -41.29
C ARG A 137 17.26 -12.39 -40.03
N SER A 138 18.51 -11.96 -40.19
CA SER A 138 19.39 -11.62 -39.06
C SER A 138 18.79 -10.48 -38.25
N ASP A 139 18.40 -9.39 -38.92
CA ASP A 139 17.84 -8.20 -38.28
C ASP A 139 16.51 -8.50 -37.59
N TYR A 140 15.65 -9.33 -38.20
CA TYR A 140 14.43 -9.81 -37.54
C TYR A 140 14.73 -10.53 -36.22
N THR A 141 15.69 -11.45 -36.22
CA THR A 141 16.03 -12.25 -35.03
C THR A 141 16.64 -11.38 -33.94
N GLU A 142 17.52 -10.45 -34.31
CA GLU A 142 18.16 -9.50 -33.40
C GLU A 142 17.14 -8.55 -32.76
N GLN A 143 16.30 -7.90 -33.56
CA GLN A 143 15.30 -6.93 -33.07
C GLN A 143 14.21 -7.62 -32.26
N HIS A 144 13.80 -8.83 -32.64
CA HIS A 144 12.84 -9.62 -31.87
C HIS A 144 13.39 -10.02 -30.50
N SER A 145 14.66 -10.43 -30.43
CA SER A 145 15.35 -10.72 -29.16
C SER A 145 15.47 -9.47 -28.28
N ARG A 146 15.89 -8.33 -28.86
CA ARG A 146 15.96 -7.04 -28.15
C ARG A 146 14.62 -6.60 -27.58
N LEU A 147 13.55 -6.74 -28.35
CA LEU A 147 12.21 -6.36 -27.92
C LEU A 147 11.67 -7.28 -26.81
N GLN A 148 12.01 -8.57 -26.82
CA GLN A 148 11.70 -9.47 -25.69
C GLN A 148 12.50 -9.15 -24.43
N ALA A 149 13.78 -8.80 -24.58
CA ALA A 149 14.63 -8.42 -23.44
C ALA A 149 14.18 -7.09 -22.81
N ALA A 150 13.83 -6.09 -23.62
CA ALA A 150 13.15 -4.87 -23.17
C ALA A 150 11.72 -5.14 -22.65
N GLY A 151 11.18 -6.29 -23.03
CA GLY A 151 9.92 -6.89 -22.65
C GLY A 151 9.77 -7.16 -21.16
N GLY A 152 10.72 -7.94 -20.63
CA GLY A 152 10.67 -8.53 -19.30
C GLY A 152 11.09 -7.62 -18.15
N THR A 153 11.57 -6.41 -18.42
CA THR A 153 12.02 -5.47 -17.37
C THR A 153 10.97 -4.44 -16.97
N ALA A 154 9.92 -4.27 -17.76
CA ALA A 154 8.92 -3.20 -17.58
C ALA A 154 7.59 -3.67 -16.95
N GLY A 155 7.43 -4.96 -16.66
CA GLY A 155 6.13 -5.56 -16.29
C GLY A 155 5.89 -5.82 -14.80
N GLU A 156 6.89 -5.76 -13.93
CA GLU A 156 6.78 -6.31 -12.56
C GLU A 156 7.59 -5.49 -11.54
N ALA A 157 7.36 -4.18 -11.49
CA ALA A 157 7.49 -3.48 -10.23
C ALA A 157 6.07 -3.33 -9.68
N PRO A 158 5.61 -4.20 -8.76
CA PRO A 158 4.34 -3.97 -8.09
C PRO A 158 4.41 -2.58 -7.46
N LEU A 159 3.43 -1.72 -7.75
CA LEU A 159 3.15 -0.57 -6.91
C LEU A 159 3.12 -1.06 -5.46
N PRO A 160 3.77 -0.37 -4.51
CA PRO A 160 3.82 -0.84 -3.14
C PRO A 160 2.40 -0.85 -2.57
N ASP A 161 1.78 -2.03 -2.58
CA ASP A 161 0.47 -2.25 -2.00
C ASP A 161 0.64 -2.22 -0.46
N PRO A 162 0.03 -1.25 0.25
CA PRO A 162 0.21 -1.13 1.69
C PRO A 162 -0.38 -2.30 2.50
N ALA A 163 -1.01 -3.29 1.84
CA ALA A 163 -1.62 -4.46 2.48
C ALA A 163 -0.82 -5.77 2.35
N MET A 164 0.31 -5.80 1.62
CA MET A 164 0.98 -7.08 1.31
C MET A 164 1.98 -7.51 2.39
N ASN A 165 1.76 -8.73 2.91
CA ASN A 165 2.61 -9.39 3.89
C ASN A 165 4.07 -9.49 3.40
N PRO A 166 5.07 -9.34 4.28
CA PRO A 166 6.50 -9.28 3.94
C PRO A 166 7.14 -10.60 3.47
N TYR A 167 6.37 -11.54 2.90
CA TYR A 167 6.82 -12.87 2.47
C TYR A 167 6.61 -13.17 0.98
N GLU A 168 6.41 -12.17 0.13
CA GLU A 168 6.46 -12.37 -1.33
C GLU A 168 7.86 -12.09 -1.87
N ASN A 169 8.65 -13.16 -1.96
CA ASN A 169 9.91 -13.16 -2.70
C ASN A 169 9.61 -13.25 -4.21
N GLY A 170 9.76 -12.14 -4.92
CA GLY A 170 10.71 -12.01 -6.03
C GLY A 170 10.54 -12.84 -7.30
N ASP A 171 9.41 -13.48 -7.54
CA ASP A 171 9.00 -13.97 -8.86
C ASP A 171 7.47 -14.00 -8.80
N GLY A 172 6.77 -13.31 -9.71
CA GLY A 172 5.32 -13.06 -9.68
C GLY A 172 4.43 -14.30 -9.88
N ARG A 173 4.85 -15.45 -9.37
CA ARG A 173 4.05 -16.66 -9.23
C ARG A 173 4.21 -17.19 -7.81
N SER A 174 3.11 -17.21 -7.08
CA SER A 174 3.12 -17.74 -5.71
C SER A 174 3.56 -19.20 -5.71
N PHE A 175 4.24 -19.63 -4.64
CA PHE A 175 4.54 -21.06 -4.42
C PHE A 175 3.28 -21.94 -4.52
N ALA A 176 2.12 -21.38 -4.16
CA ALA A 176 0.82 -22.01 -4.30
C ALA A 176 0.43 -22.23 -5.77
N GLU A 177 0.70 -21.30 -6.68
CA GLU A 177 0.47 -21.47 -8.11
C GLU A 177 1.41 -22.49 -8.74
N TRP A 178 2.69 -22.50 -8.36
CA TRP A 178 3.62 -23.55 -8.77
C TRP A 178 3.20 -24.94 -8.25
N LEU A 179 2.72 -25.01 -7.01
CA LEU A 179 2.16 -26.24 -6.42
C LEU A 179 0.88 -26.66 -7.16
N GLN A 180 0.00 -25.72 -7.51
CA GLN A 180 -1.26 -25.98 -8.21
C GLN A 180 -1.01 -26.48 -9.64
N ILE A 181 0.01 -25.95 -10.32
CA ILE A 181 0.45 -26.43 -11.64
C ILE A 181 1.04 -27.84 -11.52
N GLY A 182 1.87 -28.09 -10.48
CA GLY A 182 2.41 -29.43 -10.20
C GLY A 182 1.33 -30.47 -9.86
N VAL A 183 0.32 -30.08 -9.08
CA VAL A 183 -0.83 -30.93 -8.76
C VAL A 183 -1.69 -31.16 -10.01
N ALA A 184 -1.97 -30.13 -10.82
CA ALA A 184 -2.76 -30.26 -12.03
C ALA A 184 -2.12 -31.22 -13.05
N LEU A 185 -0.78 -31.24 -13.17
CA LEU A 185 -0.06 -32.16 -14.06
C LEU A 185 -0.05 -33.61 -13.53
N SER A 186 0.00 -33.80 -12.21
CA SER A 186 0.08 -35.13 -11.58
C SER A 186 -1.28 -35.78 -11.31
N LEU A 187 -2.36 -35.00 -11.30
CA LEU A 187 -3.72 -35.46 -11.02
C LEU A 187 -4.26 -36.47 -12.06
N PRO A 188 -4.09 -36.29 -13.39
CA PRO A 188 -4.47 -37.31 -14.36
C PRO A 188 -3.74 -38.64 -14.13
N LEU A 189 -2.43 -38.58 -13.83
CA LEU A 189 -1.61 -39.77 -13.60
C LEU A 189 -2.04 -40.54 -12.33
N MET A 190 -2.35 -39.82 -11.25
CA MET A 190 -2.89 -40.41 -10.01
C MET A 190 -4.25 -41.06 -10.22
N ILE A 191 -5.15 -40.44 -10.99
CA ILE A 191 -6.46 -41.03 -11.32
C ILE A 191 -6.29 -42.32 -12.13
N PHE A 192 -5.44 -42.30 -13.17
CA PHE A 192 -5.17 -43.51 -13.95
C PHE A 192 -4.56 -44.63 -13.09
N GLY A 193 -3.63 -44.30 -12.19
CA GLY A 193 -3.06 -45.25 -11.24
C GLY A 193 -4.10 -45.85 -10.30
N ALA A 194 -5.00 -45.03 -9.73
CA ALA A 194 -6.06 -45.49 -8.84
C ALA A 194 -7.08 -46.39 -9.55
N VAL A 195 -7.46 -46.06 -10.80
CA VAL A 195 -8.36 -46.87 -11.62
C VAL A 195 -7.72 -48.22 -11.97
N ALA A 196 -6.43 -48.22 -12.36
CA ALA A 196 -5.70 -49.46 -12.63
C ALA A 196 -5.60 -50.36 -11.39
N LEU A 197 -5.35 -49.77 -10.21
CA LEU A 197 -5.32 -50.49 -8.94
C LEU A 197 -6.70 -51.08 -8.59
N ALA A 198 -7.78 -50.32 -8.76
CA ALA A 198 -9.14 -50.79 -8.51
C ALA A 198 -9.51 -51.97 -9.43
N ILE A 199 -9.14 -51.89 -10.72
CA ILE A 199 -9.34 -52.99 -11.68
C ILE A 199 -8.50 -54.21 -11.28
N PHE A 200 -7.24 -54.01 -10.88
CA PHE A 200 -6.37 -55.09 -10.43
C PHE A 200 -6.92 -55.79 -9.18
N ILE A 201 -7.37 -55.03 -8.19
CA ILE A 201 -7.99 -55.58 -6.97
C ILE A 201 -9.28 -56.32 -7.31
N TRP A 202 -10.10 -55.77 -8.20
CA TRP A 202 -11.34 -56.42 -8.64
C TRP A 202 -11.06 -57.74 -9.36
N MET A 203 -10.08 -57.78 -10.27
CA MET A 203 -9.64 -59.01 -10.93
C MET A 203 -9.00 -60.01 -9.95
N ALA A 204 -8.26 -59.56 -8.94
CA ALA A 204 -7.66 -60.44 -7.93
C ALA A 204 -8.68 -60.97 -6.91
N SER A 205 -9.82 -60.28 -6.74
CA SER A 205 -10.92 -60.69 -5.87
C SER A 205 -11.95 -61.62 -6.54
N ARG A 206 -11.76 -61.91 -7.84
CA ARG A 206 -12.60 -62.79 -8.64
C ARG A 206 -11.90 -64.11 -8.93
#